data_AF-A0A939B717-F1
#
_entry.id   AF-A0A939B717-F1
#
_cell.length_a   1.000
_cell.length_b   1.000
_cell.length_c   1.000
_cell.angle_alpha   90.00
_cell.angle_beta   90.00
_cell.angle_gamma   90.00
#
_symmetry.space_group_name_H-M   'P 1'
#
loop_
_entity.id
_entity.type
_entity.pdbx_description
1 polymer ?
#
loop_
_entity_poly.entity_id
_entity_poly.type
_entity_poly.pdbx_seq_one_letter_code
_entity_poly.pdbx_strand_id
1 'polypeptide(L)'
;MKVAVTGGIGSGKSYVCRLFEKRGVAIYDCDRAAKRIMATSEELQAALTEIIGKNVYFNGVLQKAVLASYLLESEEHAHKINSIVHPAVADDFIHSGYTWMECAILYSSGFDKLVDRVVCVTAPLETRVNRIIKRDGISREKALEWIARQMPQEEVMSRSDFIIENDGIQNLEIQVDRVCASLV
;
A
#
# COMPACT_ATOMS: atom_id res chain seq x y z
N MET A 1 15.14 12.00 8.18
CA MET A 1 15.13 10.78 7.37
C MET A 1 13.71 10.27 7.27
N LYS A 2 13.25 9.91 6.08
CA LYS A 2 11.94 9.32 5.80
C LYS A 2 12.10 7.89 5.29
N VAL A 3 11.22 6.99 5.71
CA VAL A 3 11.33 5.55 5.41
C VAL A 3 10.01 5.01 4.88
N ALA A 4 10.05 4.23 3.81
CA ALA A 4 8.89 3.47 3.35
C ALA A 4 9.01 2.00 3.74
N VAL A 5 7.93 1.43 4.27
CA VAL A 5 7.72 -0.01 4.32
C VAL A 5 6.85 -0.40 3.13
N THR A 6 7.39 -1.24 2.26
CA THR A 6 6.71 -1.79 1.07
C THR A 6 6.75 -3.31 1.08
N GLY A 7 6.07 -3.93 0.12
CA GLY A 7 5.99 -5.39 0.01
C GLY A 7 4.72 -5.81 -0.70
N GLY A 8 4.82 -6.84 -1.52
CA GLY A 8 3.70 -7.32 -2.33
C GLY A 8 2.52 -7.82 -1.48
N ILE A 9 1.34 -7.91 -2.08
CA ILE A 9 0.14 -8.46 -1.44
C ILE A 9 0.42 -9.84 -0.82
N GLY A 10 -0.05 -10.08 0.41
CA GLY A 10 0.18 -11.32 1.15
C GLY A 10 1.55 -11.45 1.85
N SER A 11 2.46 -10.48 1.71
CA SER A 11 3.78 -10.48 2.39
C SER A 11 3.70 -10.36 3.91
N GLY A 12 2.59 -9.84 4.45
CA GLY A 12 2.46 -9.58 5.88
C GLY A 12 3.07 -8.24 6.32
N LYS A 13 3.22 -7.29 5.38
CA LYS A 13 3.69 -5.92 5.64
C LYS A 13 3.03 -5.27 6.87
N SER A 14 1.71 -5.25 6.97
CA SER A 14 1.01 -4.63 8.10
C SER A 14 1.30 -5.32 9.45
N TYR A 15 1.69 -6.60 9.45
CA TYR A 15 2.18 -7.26 10.66
C TYR A 15 3.57 -6.75 11.05
N VAL A 16 4.48 -6.61 10.08
CA VAL A 16 5.82 -6.04 10.30
C VAL A 16 5.72 -4.57 10.72
N CYS A 17 4.82 -3.78 10.14
CA CYS A 17 4.55 -2.40 10.59
C CYS A 17 4.19 -2.36 12.08
N ARG A 18 3.34 -3.28 12.57
CA ARG A 18 3.04 -3.37 14.01
C ARG A 18 4.26 -3.68 14.87
N LEU A 19 5.23 -4.42 14.35
CA LEU A 19 6.48 -4.68 15.06
C LEU A 19 7.34 -3.41 15.16
N PHE A 20 7.39 -2.60 14.11
CA PHE A 20 8.01 -1.27 14.15
C PHE A 20 7.26 -0.33 15.11
N GLU A 21 5.93 -0.32 15.10
CA GLU A 21 5.11 0.50 16.01
C GLU A 21 5.37 0.16 17.49
N LYS A 22 5.54 -1.12 17.83
CA LYS A 22 5.94 -1.55 19.19
C LYS A 22 7.29 -0.98 19.64
N ARG A 23 8.14 -0.54 18.70
CA ARG A 23 9.44 0.11 18.94
C ARG A 23 9.36 1.63 18.89
N GLY A 24 8.14 2.19 18.89
CA GLY A 24 7.91 3.62 18.91
C GLY A 24 7.93 4.29 17.53
N VAL A 25 7.94 3.52 16.44
CA VAL A 25 7.87 4.08 15.08
C VAL A 25 6.43 4.37 14.70
N ALA A 26 6.08 5.64 14.50
CA ALA A 26 4.78 6.02 13.96
C ALA A 26 4.77 5.86 12.44
N ILE A 27 3.84 5.06 11.89
CA ILE A 27 3.77 4.74 10.46
C ILE A 27 2.49 5.32 9.85
N TYR A 28 2.66 6.06 8.76
CA TYR A 28 1.57 6.58 7.95
C TYR A 28 1.03 5.49 7.01
N ASP A 29 -0.20 5.05 7.24
CA ASP A 29 -0.86 4.06 6.39
C ASP A 29 -1.46 4.73 5.15
N CYS A 30 -0.85 4.53 3.98
CA CYS A 30 -1.31 5.12 2.72
C CYS A 30 -2.71 4.65 2.31
N ASP A 31 -3.08 3.39 2.58
CA ASP A 31 -4.39 2.85 2.21
C ASP A 31 -5.49 3.47 3.08
N ARG A 32 -5.22 3.63 4.38
CA ARG A 32 -6.13 4.31 5.30
C ARG A 32 -6.25 5.80 4.97
N ALA A 33 -5.14 6.45 4.65
CA ALA A 33 -5.14 7.85 4.24
C ALA A 33 -5.96 8.07 2.96
N ALA A 34 -5.74 7.25 1.91
CA ALA A 34 -6.53 7.32 0.68
C ALA A 34 -8.04 7.23 0.96
N LYS A 35 -8.46 6.28 1.80
CA LYS A 35 -9.87 6.12 2.20
C LYS A 35 -10.41 7.33 2.94
N ARG A 36 -9.63 7.90 3.87
CA ARG A 36 -10.01 9.11 4.59
C ARG A 36 -10.18 10.28 3.63
N ILE A 37 -9.18 10.55 2.79
CA ILE A 37 -9.16 11.68 1.87
C ILE A 37 -10.32 11.58 0.86
N MET A 38 -10.58 10.40 0.29
CA MET A 38 -11.74 10.18 -0.58
C MET A 38 -13.09 10.40 0.12
N ALA A 39 -13.14 10.30 1.45
CA ALA A 39 -14.34 10.54 2.23
C ALA A 39 -14.47 11.99 2.73
N THR A 40 -13.37 12.75 2.83
CA THR A 40 -13.37 14.06 3.51
C THR A 40 -12.94 15.24 2.62
N SER A 41 -12.23 15.01 1.52
CA SER A 41 -11.78 16.08 0.62
C SER A 41 -12.88 16.40 -0.40
N GLU A 42 -13.52 17.57 -0.27
CA GLU A 42 -14.53 18.04 -1.22
C GLU A 42 -13.97 18.14 -2.65
N GLU A 43 -12.73 18.58 -2.79
CA GLU A 43 -12.03 18.66 -4.08
C GLU A 43 -11.89 17.27 -4.72
N LEU A 44 -11.42 16.28 -3.95
CA LEU A 44 -11.25 14.92 -4.48
C LEU A 44 -12.62 14.27 -4.77
N GLN A 45 -13.64 14.54 -3.96
CA GLN A 45 -15.00 14.07 -4.23
C GLN A 45 -15.56 14.65 -5.52
N ALA A 46 -15.34 15.95 -5.78
CA ALA A 46 -15.75 16.60 -7.02
C ALA A 46 -15.04 15.98 -8.23
N ALA A 47 -13.70 15.81 -8.16
CA ALA A 47 -12.93 15.19 -9.24
C ALA A 47 -13.37 13.74 -9.53
N LEU A 48 -13.59 12.95 -8.48
CA LEU A 48 -14.10 11.58 -8.63
C LEU A 48 -15.51 11.57 -9.25
N THR A 49 -16.36 12.50 -8.85
CA THR A 49 -17.72 12.65 -9.41
C THR A 49 -17.71 13.03 -10.88
N GLU A 50 -16.76 13.86 -11.31
CA GLU A 50 -16.58 14.23 -12.71
C GLU A 50 -16.12 13.04 -13.57
N ILE A 51 -15.17 12.26 -13.05
CA ILE A 51 -14.57 11.13 -13.78
C ILE A 51 -15.51 9.91 -13.85
N ILE A 52 -16.14 9.57 -12.73
CA ILE A 52 -16.93 8.32 -12.58
C ILE A 52 -18.42 8.58 -12.79
N GLY A 53 -18.88 9.79 -12.50
CA GLY A 53 -20.29 10.20 -12.54
C GLY A 53 -20.93 10.35 -11.16
N LYS A 54 -22.11 10.97 -11.15
CA LYS A 54 -22.85 11.40 -9.94
C LYS A 54 -23.17 10.30 -8.94
N ASN A 55 -23.20 9.05 -9.37
CA ASN A 55 -23.53 7.91 -8.51
C ASN A 55 -22.36 7.44 -7.65
N VAL A 56 -21.14 7.95 -7.85
CA VAL A 56 -19.97 7.56 -7.05
C VAL A 56 -20.07 8.06 -5.61
N TYR A 57 -20.83 9.13 -5.36
CA TYR A 57 -21.21 9.59 -4.02
C TYR A 57 -22.72 9.65 -3.85
N PHE A 58 -23.21 9.18 -2.71
CA PHE A 58 -24.60 9.35 -2.31
C PHE A 58 -24.63 9.96 -0.91
N ASN A 59 -25.23 11.15 -0.77
CA ASN A 59 -25.23 11.93 0.48
C ASN A 59 -23.81 12.12 1.07
N GLY A 60 -22.82 12.38 0.23
CA GLY A 60 -21.41 12.54 0.63
C GLY A 60 -20.68 11.23 0.97
N VAL A 61 -21.33 10.07 0.79
CA VAL A 61 -20.73 8.76 1.09
C VAL A 61 -20.30 8.06 -0.20
N LEU A 62 -19.03 7.68 -0.27
CA LEU A 62 -18.44 6.95 -1.40
C LEU A 62 -19.14 5.59 -1.61
N GLN A 63 -19.67 5.39 -2.81
CA GLN A 63 -20.26 4.13 -3.25
C GLN A 63 -19.17 3.20 -3.77
N LYS A 64 -18.59 2.39 -2.87
CA LYS A 64 -17.45 1.49 -3.15
C LYS A 64 -17.69 0.56 -4.34
N ALA A 65 -18.91 0.06 -4.52
CA ALA A 65 -19.27 -0.80 -5.64
C ALA A 65 -19.16 -0.06 -6.98
N VAL A 66 -19.59 1.21 -7.04
CA VAL A 66 -19.50 2.04 -8.25
C VAL A 66 -18.04 2.33 -8.60
N LEU A 67 -17.23 2.72 -7.61
CA LEU A 67 -15.79 2.92 -7.79
C LEU A 67 -15.10 1.61 -8.26
N ALA A 68 -15.42 0.48 -7.63
CA ALA A 68 -14.84 -0.81 -7.98
C ALA A 68 -15.21 -1.23 -9.41
N SER A 69 -16.48 -1.08 -9.82
CA SER A 69 -16.91 -1.35 -11.19
C SER A 69 -16.15 -0.48 -12.19
N TYR A 70 -16.05 0.82 -11.94
CA TYR A 70 -15.32 1.75 -12.81
C TYR A 70 -13.84 1.34 -12.96
N LEU A 71 -13.17 1.02 -11.85
CA LEU A 71 -11.77 0.57 -11.85
C LEU A 71 -11.55 -0.77 -12.57
N LEU A 72 -12.55 -1.64 -12.59
CA LEU A 72 -12.46 -2.97 -13.23
C LEU A 72 -12.71 -2.93 -14.74
N GLU A 73 -13.28 -1.84 -15.27
CA GLU A 73 -13.55 -1.71 -16.71
C GLU A 73 -12.28 -1.60 -17.55
N SER A 74 -11.24 -0.90 -17.06
CA SER A 74 -9.96 -0.80 -17.78
C SER A 74 -8.79 -0.36 -16.90
N GLU A 75 -7.57 -0.68 -17.33
CA GLU A 75 -6.36 -0.12 -16.72
C GLU A 75 -6.30 1.40 -16.86
N GLU A 76 -6.83 1.97 -17.95
CA GLU A 76 -6.93 3.42 -18.14
C GLU A 76 -7.77 4.08 -17.04
N HIS A 77 -8.89 3.46 -16.65
CA HIS A 77 -9.73 3.93 -15.55
C HIS A 77 -8.97 3.89 -14.23
N ALA A 78 -8.25 2.80 -13.95
CA ALA A 78 -7.40 2.72 -12.77
C ALA A 78 -6.33 3.82 -12.77
N HIS A 79 -5.71 4.11 -13.91
CA HIS A 79 -4.75 5.21 -14.05
C HIS A 79 -5.37 6.59 -13.78
N LYS A 80 -6.57 6.89 -14.31
CA LYS A 80 -7.26 8.16 -14.06
C LYS A 80 -7.57 8.39 -12.58
N ILE A 81 -8.04 7.35 -11.89
CA ILE A 81 -8.30 7.44 -10.45
C ILE A 81 -6.99 7.62 -9.68
N ASN A 82 -5.98 6.80 -10.00
CA ASN A 82 -4.69 6.88 -9.34
C ASN A 82 -4.00 8.25 -9.56
N SER A 83 -4.19 8.90 -10.70
CA SER A 83 -3.58 10.20 -11.00
C SER A 83 -4.13 11.34 -10.16
N ILE A 84 -5.32 11.20 -9.56
CA ILE A 84 -5.89 12.20 -8.64
C ILE A 84 -5.75 11.78 -7.17
N VAL A 85 -5.82 10.48 -6.88
CA VAL A 85 -5.70 9.97 -5.50
C VAL A 85 -4.25 10.00 -5.02
N HIS A 86 -3.28 9.59 -5.83
CA HIS A 86 -1.88 9.52 -5.39
C HIS A 86 -1.30 10.89 -5.01
N PRO A 87 -1.50 11.97 -5.79
CA PRO A 87 -1.03 13.29 -5.38
C PRO A 87 -1.64 13.76 -4.06
N ALA A 88 -2.93 13.51 -3.85
CA ALA A 88 -3.60 13.89 -2.60
C ALA A 88 -3.05 13.12 -1.39
N VAL A 89 -2.75 11.82 -1.53
CA VAL A 89 -2.15 11.02 -0.46
C VAL A 89 -0.69 11.42 -0.20
N ALA A 90 0.06 11.78 -1.25
CA ALA A 90 1.43 12.27 -1.13
C ALA A 90 1.48 13.60 -0.38
N ASP A 91 0.59 14.55 -0.73
CA ASP A 91 0.50 15.85 -0.07
C ASP A 91 0.12 15.69 1.41
N ASP A 92 -0.86 14.82 1.71
CA ASP A 92 -1.25 14.53 3.08
C ASP A 92 -0.09 13.91 3.88
N PHE A 93 0.68 12.98 3.29
CA PHE A 93 1.88 12.44 3.94
C PHE A 93 2.92 13.53 4.23
N ILE A 94 3.21 14.41 3.27
CA ILE A 94 4.19 15.49 3.41
C ILE A 94 3.83 16.41 4.59
N HIS A 95 2.54 16.69 4.78
CA HIS A 95 2.04 17.58 5.83
C HIS A 95 1.63 16.86 7.13
N SER A 96 1.64 15.52 7.16
CA SER A 96 1.20 14.72 8.31
C SER A 96 2.14 14.75 9.52
N GLY A 97 3.40 15.15 9.32
CA GLY A 97 4.46 15.05 10.34
C GLY A 97 5.04 13.64 10.51
N TYR A 98 4.53 12.63 9.80
CA TYR A 98 5.10 11.28 9.81
C TYR A 98 6.41 11.22 9.04
N THR A 99 7.32 10.38 9.53
CA THR A 99 8.59 10.07 8.86
C THR A 99 8.59 8.68 8.25
N TRP A 100 7.65 7.82 8.63
CA TRP A 100 7.49 6.49 8.04
C TRP A 100 6.16 6.36 7.32
N MET A 101 6.13 5.60 6.22
CA MET A 101 4.90 5.23 5.52
C MET A 101 4.81 3.73 5.24
N GLU A 102 3.61 3.17 5.24
CA GLU A 102 3.29 1.85 4.68
C GLU A 102 2.61 2.06 3.32
N CYS A 103 3.22 1.55 2.25
CA CYS A 103 2.63 1.61 0.91
C CYS A 103 2.92 0.32 0.13
N ALA A 104 1.88 -0.41 -0.29
CA ALA A 104 2.05 -1.65 -1.06
C ALA A 104 2.50 -1.41 -2.51
N ILE A 105 2.15 -0.25 -3.09
CA ILE A 105 2.41 0.11 -4.49
C ILE A 105 3.43 1.25 -4.61
N LEU A 106 4.39 1.33 -3.67
CA LEU A 106 5.35 2.42 -3.49
C LEU A 106 5.94 2.97 -4.80
N TYR A 107 6.48 2.09 -5.65
CA TYR A 107 7.12 2.48 -6.90
C TYR A 107 6.11 2.89 -7.99
N SER A 108 4.99 2.17 -8.08
CA SER A 108 3.94 2.48 -9.06
C SER A 108 3.19 3.77 -8.73
N SER A 109 3.13 4.15 -7.45
CA SER A 109 2.58 5.44 -7.02
C SER A 109 3.59 6.59 -7.08
N GLY A 110 4.88 6.31 -7.30
CA GLY A 110 5.95 7.30 -7.28
C GLY A 110 6.31 7.81 -5.87
N PHE A 111 5.85 7.12 -4.83
CA PHE A 111 6.08 7.51 -3.43
C PHE A 111 7.49 7.14 -2.95
N ASP A 112 8.22 6.32 -3.70
CA ASP A 112 9.65 6.10 -3.52
C ASP A 112 10.44 7.43 -3.51
N LYS A 113 9.98 8.44 -4.26
CA LYS A 113 10.59 9.78 -4.30
C LYS A 113 10.34 10.61 -3.04
N LEU A 114 9.48 10.15 -2.13
CA LEU A 114 9.12 10.87 -0.89
C LEU A 114 9.91 10.37 0.31
N VAL A 115 10.75 9.34 0.14
CA VAL A 115 11.48 8.67 1.22
C VAL A 115 12.98 8.56 0.90
N ASP A 116 13.78 8.46 1.96
CA ASP A 116 15.24 8.30 1.87
C ASP A 116 15.65 6.83 1.87
N ARG A 117 14.84 5.95 2.46
CA ARG A 117 15.08 4.52 2.61
C ARG A 117 13.83 3.70 2.39
N VAL A 118 14.00 2.49 1.86
CA VAL A 118 12.92 1.54 1.59
C VAL A 118 13.20 0.20 2.27
N VAL A 119 12.22 -0.28 3.04
CA VAL A 119 12.18 -1.60 3.66
C VAL A 119 11.16 -2.45 2.92
N CYS A 120 11.61 -3.50 2.23
CA CYS A 120 10.72 -4.47 1.58
C CYS A 120 10.43 -5.64 2.50
N VAL A 121 9.15 -5.84 2.80
CA VAL A 121 8.65 -7.07 3.43
C VAL A 121 8.35 -8.08 2.34
N THR A 122 9.05 -9.21 2.40
CA THR A 122 9.02 -10.29 1.42
C THR A 122 8.49 -11.57 2.07
N ALA A 123 7.91 -12.47 1.27
CA ALA A 123 7.53 -13.82 1.71
C ALA A 123 7.49 -14.76 0.50
N PRO A 124 7.68 -16.09 0.67
CA PRO A 124 7.56 -17.05 -0.42
C PRO A 124 6.21 -16.97 -1.13
N LEU A 125 6.20 -17.20 -2.44
CA LEU A 125 5.00 -17.07 -3.28
C LEU A 125 3.82 -17.88 -2.72
N GLU A 126 4.04 -19.16 -2.41
CA GLU A 126 2.99 -20.03 -1.88
C GLU A 126 2.48 -19.56 -0.52
N THR A 127 3.35 -19.00 0.34
CA THR A 127 2.94 -18.38 1.60
C THR A 127 2.03 -17.18 1.35
N ARG A 128 2.38 -16.31 0.39
CA ARG A 128 1.57 -15.14 0.02
C ARG A 128 0.21 -15.57 -0.53
N VAL A 129 0.19 -16.53 -1.46
CA VAL A 129 -1.03 -17.10 -2.05
C VAL A 129 -1.96 -17.65 -0.96
N ASN A 130 -1.44 -18.50 -0.07
CA ASN A 130 -2.24 -19.08 1.02
C ASN A 130 -2.82 -18.03 1.96
N ARG A 131 -2.05 -16.97 2.27
CA ARG A 131 -2.54 -15.84 3.09
C ARG A 131 -3.67 -15.08 2.41
N ILE A 132 -3.56 -14.84 1.11
CA ILE A 132 -4.60 -14.15 0.32
C ILE A 132 -5.87 -14.99 0.27
N ILE A 133 -5.78 -16.27 -0.07
CA ILE A 133 -6.93 -17.19 -0.11
C ILE A 133 -7.64 -17.21 1.25
N LYS A 134 -6.88 -17.38 2.35
CA LYS A 134 -7.44 -17.45 3.70
C LYS A 134 -8.11 -16.14 4.13
N ARG A 135 -7.55 -14.99 3.73
CA ARG A 135 -8.07 -13.67 4.12
C ARG A 135 -9.28 -13.26 3.30
N ASP A 136 -9.23 -13.45 1.98
CA ASP A 136 -10.19 -12.88 1.04
C ASP A 136 -11.22 -13.90 0.52
N GLY A 137 -11.03 -15.20 0.80
CA GLY A 137 -11.95 -16.26 0.37
C GLY A 137 -11.99 -16.46 -1.16
N ILE A 138 -10.92 -16.10 -1.87
CA ILE A 138 -10.82 -16.18 -3.33
C ILE A 138 -10.05 -17.43 -3.80
N SER A 139 -10.16 -17.75 -5.09
CA SER A 139 -9.42 -18.87 -5.68
C SER A 139 -7.92 -18.60 -5.77
N ARG A 140 -7.13 -19.67 -5.93
CA ARG A 140 -5.68 -19.57 -6.13
C ARG A 140 -5.33 -18.78 -7.39
N GLU A 141 -6.07 -19.00 -8.48
CA GLU A 141 -5.89 -18.31 -9.75
C GLU A 141 -6.10 -16.81 -9.57
N LYS A 142 -7.14 -16.42 -8.82
CA LYS A 142 -7.41 -15.01 -8.55
C LYS A 142 -6.34 -14.38 -7.66
N ALA A 143 -5.84 -15.11 -6.67
CA ALA A 143 -4.74 -14.66 -5.82
C ALA A 143 -3.45 -14.43 -6.64
N LEU A 144 -3.11 -15.34 -7.56
CA LEU A 144 -1.98 -15.18 -8.47
C LEU A 144 -2.17 -14.00 -9.42
N GLU A 145 -3.37 -13.81 -9.96
CA GLU A 145 -3.68 -12.65 -10.80
C GLU A 145 -3.44 -11.33 -10.04
N TRP A 146 -3.86 -11.24 -8.78
CA TRP A 146 -3.62 -10.07 -7.95
C TRP A 146 -2.14 -9.83 -7.65
N ILE A 147 -1.37 -10.90 -7.43
CA ILE A 147 0.07 -10.81 -7.25
C ILE A 147 0.74 -10.31 -8.54
N ALA A 148 0.34 -10.82 -9.70
CA ALA A 148 0.92 -10.50 -11.00
C ALA A 148 0.61 -9.06 -11.47
N ARG A 149 -0.45 -8.43 -10.96
CA ARG A 149 -0.77 -7.02 -11.23
C ARG A 149 0.18 -6.03 -10.53
N GLN A 150 1.00 -6.50 -9.59
CA GLN A 150 1.97 -5.67 -8.89
C GLN A 150 3.36 -5.85 -9.50
N MET A 151 4.24 -4.88 -9.26
CA MET A 151 5.66 -5.00 -9.63
C MET A 151 6.24 -6.32 -9.11
N PRO A 152 7.04 -7.06 -9.91
CA PRO A 152 7.66 -8.30 -9.49
C PRO A 152 8.40 -8.16 -8.16
N GLN A 153 8.28 -9.16 -7.30
CA GLN A 153 8.82 -9.10 -5.94
C GLN A 153 10.34 -8.97 -5.95
N GLU A 154 11.02 -9.64 -6.88
CA GLU A 154 12.47 -9.55 -7.08
C GLU A 154 12.89 -8.13 -7.48
N GLU A 155 12.08 -7.42 -8.26
CA GLU A 155 12.33 -6.03 -8.65
C GLU A 155 12.11 -5.07 -7.48
N VAL A 156 11.06 -5.27 -6.69
CA VAL A 156 10.83 -4.50 -5.46
C VAL A 156 12.00 -4.69 -4.49
N MET A 157 12.48 -5.93 -4.33
CA MET A 157 13.61 -6.26 -3.46
C MET A 157 14.91 -5.60 -3.94
N SER A 158 15.23 -5.67 -5.24
CA SER A 158 16.47 -5.10 -5.79
C SER A 158 16.55 -3.58 -5.69
N ARG A 159 15.40 -2.91 -5.54
CA ARG A 159 15.28 -1.46 -5.34
C ARG A 159 15.21 -1.03 -3.88
N SER A 160 15.19 -1.97 -2.94
CA SER A 160 15.01 -1.68 -1.51
C SER A 160 16.33 -1.72 -0.74
N ASP A 161 16.49 -0.84 0.24
CA ASP A 161 17.68 -0.78 1.10
C ASP A 161 17.73 -1.93 2.12
N PHE A 162 16.56 -2.37 2.59
CA PHE A 162 16.43 -3.43 3.59
C PHE A 162 15.38 -4.44 3.16
N ILE A 163 15.64 -5.71 3.45
CA ILE A 163 14.71 -6.81 3.22
C ILE A 163 14.34 -7.44 4.56
N ILE A 164 13.04 -7.62 4.80
CA ILE A 164 12.50 -8.41 5.92
C ILE A 164 11.76 -9.61 5.35
N GLU A 165 12.26 -10.80 5.62
CA GLU A 165 11.69 -12.06 5.16
C GLU A 165 10.69 -12.63 6.18
N ASN A 166 9.42 -12.65 5.78
CA ASN A 166 8.29 -13.18 6.53
C ASN A 166 7.87 -14.56 5.99
N ASP A 167 8.84 -15.48 6.02
CA ASP A 167 8.74 -16.87 5.58
C ASP A 167 8.11 -17.80 6.63
N GLY A 168 8.04 -17.37 7.89
CA GLY A 168 7.59 -18.18 9.03
C GLY A 168 8.71 -19.04 9.66
N ILE A 169 9.95 -18.88 9.20
CA ILE A 169 11.14 -19.57 9.69
C ILE A 169 12.04 -18.56 10.42
N GLN A 170 12.31 -17.42 9.78
CA GLN A 170 13.16 -16.38 10.33
C GLN A 170 12.45 -15.57 11.41
N ASN A 171 13.21 -15.17 12.42
CA ASN A 171 12.67 -14.35 13.50
C ASN A 171 12.51 -12.90 13.02
N LEU A 172 11.26 -12.47 12.86
CA LEU A 172 10.92 -11.13 12.41
C LEU A 172 11.33 -10.04 13.42
N GLU A 173 11.26 -10.30 14.72
CA GLU A 173 11.66 -9.32 15.73
C GLU A 173 13.15 -8.97 15.58
N ILE A 174 14.01 -9.97 15.37
CA ILE A 174 15.45 -9.77 15.14
C ILE A 174 15.71 -8.98 13.85
N GLN A 175 14.97 -9.29 12.77
CA GLN A 175 15.11 -8.57 11.51
C GLN A 175 14.69 -7.10 11.65
N VAL A 176 13.56 -6.84 12.32
CA VAL A 176 13.06 -5.49 12.61
C VAL A 176 14.06 -4.73 13.49
N ASP A 177 14.61 -5.36 14.52
CA ASP A 177 15.63 -4.74 15.40
C ASP A 177 16.88 -4.31 14.62
N ARG A 178 17.35 -5.15 13.69
CA ARG A 178 18.49 -4.82 12.81
C ARG A 178 18.21 -3.63 11.90
N VAL A 179 17.02 -3.58 11.30
CA VAL A 179 16.61 -2.45 10.46
C VAL A 179 16.52 -1.19 11.31
N CYS A 180 15.89 -1.23 12.49
CA CYS A 180 15.85 -0.09 13.40
C CYS A 180 17.26 0.40 13.75
N ALA A 181 18.17 -0.49 14.16
CA ALA A 181 19.54 -0.13 14.52
C ALA A 181 20.35 0.47 13.35
N SER A 182 19.98 0.17 12.11
CA SER A 182 20.64 0.71 10.90
C SER A 182 20.08 2.05 10.45
N LEU A 183 18.93 2.45 11.02
CA LEU A 183 18.20 3.68 10.70
C LEU A 183 18.32 4.75 11.81
N VAL A 184 19.10 4.47 12.86
CA VAL A 184 19.47 5.46 13.89
C VAL A 184 20.68 6.27 13.44
#